data_AF-A0A8C8YQE4-F1
#
_entry.id   AF-A0A8C8YQE4-F1
#
_cell.length_a   1.000
_cell.length_b   1.000
_cell.length_c   1.000
_cell.angle_alpha   90.00
_cell.angle_beta   90.00
_cell.angle_gamma   90.00
#
_symmetry.space_group_name_H-M   'P 1'
#
loop_
_entity.id
_entity.type
_entity.pdbx_description
1 polymer ?
#
loop_
_entity_poly.entity_id
_entity_poly.type
_entity_poly.pdbx_seq_one_letter_code
_entity_poly.pdbx_strand_id
1 'polypeptide(L)'
;MLASGCRRLGARLGCLRGGIHTPAQTVRRSLTSCIDRSGSDAASLLTSAKRQGDHYILNGSKAFISGGGESDIYVVMCRTGGPGPKGISCIVVEKGTPGLSFGKKEKKVGWNSQPTRAVIFEDCAVPVANRIGNEGQGFLIAMKGLNGGRINIASCSLGAAHASVVLTQDHLNVRKQFGEPLASKQYLQFKLADMATRLVASRLMIRSAAVALQEEREDAVVLCSMAKLFATDECFAICNQALQMHGGYGYLKDYAVQQYVRDSRVHQILEGSNEVMRMLISRSLLKE
;
A
#
# COMPACT_ATOMS: atom_id res chain seq x y z
N MET A 1 24.76 -17.23 -5.20
CA MET A 1 25.46 -17.17 -3.90
C MET A 1 24.51 -16.58 -2.87
N LEU A 2 23.75 -17.47 -2.25
CA LEU A 2 22.83 -17.22 -1.14
C LEU A 2 23.59 -17.46 0.17
N ALA A 3 23.17 -16.77 1.23
CA ALA A 3 23.47 -17.04 2.64
C ALA A 3 24.91 -16.80 3.16
N SER A 4 25.22 -15.59 3.66
CA SER A 4 26.33 -15.38 4.62
C SER A 4 26.32 -14.02 5.36
N GLY A 5 25.17 -13.52 5.84
CA GLY A 5 25.11 -12.19 6.49
C GLY A 5 24.50 -12.11 7.89
N CYS A 6 23.89 -13.19 8.42
CA CYS A 6 23.13 -13.13 9.67
C CYS A 6 23.76 -13.99 10.77
N ARG A 7 25.02 -13.71 11.12
CA ARG A 7 25.67 -14.19 12.35
C ARG A 7 26.67 -13.14 12.82
N ARG A 8 26.22 -12.17 13.61
CA ARG A 8 26.99 -11.40 14.61
C ARG A 8 26.12 -10.26 15.17
N LEU A 9 25.18 -10.63 16.04
CA LEU A 9 24.59 -9.72 17.03
C LEU A 9 23.95 -10.48 18.22
N GLY A 10 24.27 -11.77 18.38
CA GLY A 10 23.92 -12.56 19.55
C GLY A 10 25.05 -12.56 20.56
N ALA A 11 25.28 -11.45 21.25
CA ALA A 11 26.17 -11.40 22.41
C ALA A 11 25.90 -10.13 23.24
N ARG A 12 24.75 -10.07 23.92
CA ARG A 12 24.48 -9.31 25.15
C ARG A 12 22.99 -9.39 25.48
N LEU A 13 22.56 -10.52 26.06
CA LEU A 13 21.36 -10.67 26.87
C LEU A 13 21.31 -12.14 27.35
N GLY A 14 22.33 -12.50 28.12
CA GLY A 14 22.37 -13.74 28.88
C GLY A 14 22.10 -13.40 30.34
N CYS A 15 20.84 -13.47 30.76
CA CYS A 15 20.41 -13.81 32.11
C CYS A 15 18.89 -13.67 32.17
N LEU A 16 18.21 -14.81 32.10
CA LEU A 16 16.96 -15.18 32.79
C LEU A 16 16.45 -16.47 32.13
N ARG A 17 17.11 -17.59 32.48
CA ARG A 17 16.53 -18.93 32.33
C ARG A 17 15.52 -19.12 33.45
N GLY A 18 14.24 -19.18 33.11
CA GLY A 18 13.15 -19.64 33.96
C GLY A 18 12.06 -20.20 33.06
N GLY A 19 11.93 -21.52 33.02
CA GLY A 19 11.15 -22.23 32.01
C GLY A 19 9.65 -22.12 32.21
N ILE A 20 8.94 -21.88 31.10
CA ILE A 20 7.59 -22.39 30.85
C ILE A 20 7.56 -22.76 29.36
N HIS A 21 7.50 -24.06 29.07
CA HIS A 21 7.19 -24.57 27.73
C HIS A 21 5.70 -24.34 27.45
N THR A 22 5.37 -23.26 26.75
CA THR A 22 4.11 -23.16 26.00
C THR A 22 4.42 -23.20 24.51
N PRO A 23 3.75 -24.05 23.71
CA PRO A 23 3.91 -24.03 22.27
C PRO A 23 3.33 -22.71 21.77
N ALA A 24 4.19 -21.79 21.35
CA ALA A 24 3.78 -20.57 20.66
C ALA A 24 3.16 -20.97 19.31
N GLN A 25 1.85 -21.25 19.31
CA GLN A 25 1.04 -21.09 18.13
C GLN A 25 1.10 -19.60 17.79
N THR A 26 1.97 -19.23 16.86
CA THR A 26 1.96 -17.89 16.28
C THR A 26 0.64 -17.73 15.54
N VAL A 27 -0.40 -17.29 16.23
CA VAL A 27 -1.66 -16.88 15.63
C VAL A 27 -1.30 -15.75 14.68
N ARG A 28 -1.33 -16.01 13.37
CA ARG A 28 -1.16 -14.97 12.35
C ARG A 28 -2.39 -14.08 12.40
N ARG A 29 -2.38 -13.07 13.28
CA ARG A 29 -3.41 -12.04 13.31
C ARG A 29 -3.25 -11.15 12.09
N SER A 30 -4.35 -10.97 11.38
CA SER A 30 -4.41 -10.11 10.20
C SER A 30 -4.72 -8.67 10.62
N LEU A 31 -3.93 -7.71 10.13
CA LEU A 31 -3.99 -6.30 10.53
C LEU A 31 -4.32 -5.40 9.34
N THR A 32 -5.24 -4.46 9.55
CA THR A 32 -5.67 -3.49 8.55
C THR A 32 -5.74 -2.08 9.12
N SER A 33 -5.17 -1.10 8.42
CA SER A 33 -5.36 0.32 8.73
C SER A 33 -6.65 0.87 8.13
N CYS A 34 -7.39 1.66 8.91
CA CYS A 34 -8.64 2.28 8.51
C CYS A 34 -8.55 3.80 8.53
N ILE A 35 -8.43 4.40 7.35
CA ILE A 35 -8.53 5.85 7.12
C ILE A 35 -9.93 6.12 6.52
N ASP A 36 -10.53 7.27 6.86
CA ASP A 36 -11.97 7.59 6.63
C ASP A 36 -12.36 7.72 5.15
N ARG A 37 -13.67 7.91 4.89
CA ARG A 37 -14.26 8.40 3.64
C ARG A 37 -13.60 9.66 3.10
N SER A 38 -12.93 10.43 3.95
CA SER A 38 -12.14 11.60 3.57
C SER A 38 -10.86 11.16 2.86
N GLY A 39 -10.96 10.83 1.56
CA GLY A 39 -9.87 10.24 0.76
C GLY A 39 -8.60 11.10 0.73
N SER A 40 -8.53 12.07 -0.18
CA SER A 40 -7.35 12.94 -0.27
C SER A 40 -7.26 13.95 0.88
N ASP A 41 -8.40 14.36 1.44
CA ASP A 41 -8.49 15.23 2.62
C ASP A 41 -8.58 14.41 3.91
N ALA A 42 -7.57 13.59 4.19
CA ALA A 42 -7.60 12.63 5.31
C ALA A 42 -7.81 13.27 6.70
N ALA A 43 -7.55 14.57 6.85
CA ALA A 43 -7.70 15.29 8.11
C ALA A 43 -9.16 15.67 8.44
N SER A 44 -10.08 15.63 7.47
CA SER A 44 -11.50 15.94 7.67
C SER A 44 -12.36 14.73 8.07
N LEU A 45 -11.72 13.65 8.56
CA LEU A 45 -12.43 12.48 9.03
C LEU A 45 -13.51 12.80 10.06
N LEU A 46 -14.64 12.08 9.99
CA LEU A 46 -15.83 12.31 10.82
C LEU A 46 -16.06 11.22 11.85
N THR A 47 -15.45 10.04 11.68
CA THR A 47 -15.53 8.98 12.68
C THR A 47 -15.02 9.52 14.03
N SER A 48 -15.89 9.52 15.03
CA SER A 48 -15.64 10.08 16.36
C SER A 48 -15.27 8.98 17.36
N ALA A 49 -14.58 9.35 18.43
CA ALA A 49 -14.27 8.51 19.57
C ALA A 49 -14.40 9.33 20.85
N LYS A 50 -15.57 9.25 21.51
CA LYS A 50 -15.84 10.01 22.74
C LYS A 50 -15.40 9.21 23.95
N ARG A 51 -14.51 9.77 24.79
CA ARG A 51 -14.08 9.11 26.02
C ARG A 51 -15.22 9.08 27.05
N GLN A 52 -15.49 7.90 27.61
CA GLN A 52 -16.42 7.66 28.72
C GLN A 52 -15.74 6.70 29.71
N GLY A 53 -15.26 7.24 30.83
CA GLY A 53 -14.48 6.47 31.79
C GLY A 53 -13.19 5.90 31.20
N ASP A 54 -13.07 4.58 31.23
CA ASP A 54 -11.96 3.77 30.73
C ASP A 54 -12.16 3.29 29.27
N HIS A 55 -13.22 3.73 28.60
CA HIS A 55 -13.52 3.40 27.20
C HIS A 55 -13.61 4.64 26.30
N TYR A 56 -13.42 4.42 25.00
CA TYR A 56 -13.87 5.29 23.92
C TYR A 56 -15.12 4.68 23.29
N ILE A 57 -16.13 5.50 23.02
CA ILE A 57 -17.30 5.13 22.24
C ILE A 57 -17.10 5.63 20.81
N LEU A 58 -16.87 4.71 19.88
CA LEU A 58 -16.64 5.02 18.47
C LEU A 58 -17.95 5.03 17.70
N ASN A 59 -18.13 6.09 16.90
CA ASN A 59 -19.28 6.24 16.00
C ASN A 59 -18.84 6.77 14.64
N GLY A 60 -19.24 6.08 13.56
CA GLY A 60 -18.96 6.49 12.20
C GLY A 60 -18.77 5.32 11.24
N SER A 61 -18.23 5.60 10.05
CA SER A 61 -17.92 4.57 9.07
C SER A 61 -16.63 4.87 8.33
N LYS A 62 -15.91 3.83 7.96
CA LYS A 62 -14.69 3.87 7.14
C LYS A 62 -14.96 3.18 5.81
N ALA A 63 -14.52 3.78 4.72
CA ALA A 63 -14.75 3.26 3.38
C ALA A 63 -13.48 2.62 2.79
N PHE A 64 -13.67 1.71 1.84
CA PHE A 64 -12.58 1.08 1.08
C PHE A 64 -11.54 0.35 1.93
N ILE A 65 -11.97 -0.30 3.01
CA ILE A 65 -11.06 -0.98 3.93
C ILE A 65 -10.64 -2.35 3.37
N SER A 66 -9.38 -2.42 2.93
CA SER A 66 -8.71 -3.64 2.50
C SER A 66 -8.55 -4.64 3.65
N GLY A 67 -9.05 -5.86 3.48
CA GLY A 67 -9.14 -6.86 4.55
C GLY A 67 -10.40 -6.75 5.40
N GLY A 68 -11.28 -5.76 5.14
CA GLY A 68 -12.51 -5.57 5.89
C GLY A 68 -13.36 -6.83 5.98
N GLY A 69 -13.72 -7.20 7.20
CA GLY A 69 -14.48 -8.41 7.52
C GLY A 69 -13.62 -9.66 7.73
N GLU A 70 -12.41 -9.71 7.19
CA GLU A 70 -11.47 -10.82 7.40
C GLU A 70 -10.43 -10.48 8.48
N SER A 71 -9.98 -9.23 8.53
CA SER A 71 -8.96 -8.79 9.48
C SER A 71 -9.40 -8.96 10.94
N ASP A 72 -8.47 -9.40 11.79
CA ASP A 72 -8.68 -9.54 13.24
C ASP A 72 -8.47 -8.21 13.96
N ILE A 73 -7.57 -7.36 13.44
CA ILE A 73 -7.14 -6.11 14.06
C ILE A 73 -7.34 -4.95 13.09
N TYR A 74 -8.03 -3.91 13.55
CA TYR A 74 -8.28 -2.68 12.81
C TYR A 74 -7.58 -1.51 13.50
N VAL A 75 -6.65 -0.87 12.80
CA VAL A 75 -5.98 0.36 13.26
C VAL A 75 -6.78 1.55 12.76
N VAL A 76 -7.60 2.14 13.62
CA VAL A 76 -8.62 3.13 13.26
C VAL A 76 -8.14 4.54 13.60
N MET A 77 -8.14 5.42 12.59
CA MET A 77 -7.97 6.85 12.81
C MET A 77 -9.33 7.49 13.10
N CYS A 78 -9.53 8.06 14.28
CA CYS A 78 -10.79 8.63 14.73
C CYS A 78 -10.59 9.94 15.49
N ARG A 79 -11.61 10.79 15.52
CA ARG A 79 -11.56 12.11 16.14
C ARG A 79 -11.92 12.01 17.62
N THR A 80 -10.95 12.32 18.48
CA THR A 80 -11.15 12.44 19.94
C THR A 80 -11.18 13.91 20.39
N GLY A 81 -10.65 14.83 19.58
CA GLY A 81 -10.58 16.26 19.88
C GLY A 81 -11.31 17.14 18.86
N GLY A 82 -10.84 18.38 18.71
CA GLY A 82 -11.41 19.38 17.79
C GLY A 82 -11.19 19.08 16.30
N PRO A 83 -11.52 20.02 15.40
CA PRO A 83 -11.34 19.85 13.96
C PRO A 83 -9.85 19.78 13.56
N GLY A 84 -9.60 19.27 12.35
CA GLY A 84 -8.26 19.21 11.76
C GLY A 84 -7.36 18.08 12.30
N PRO A 85 -6.07 18.07 11.89
CA PRO A 85 -5.11 16.99 12.17
C PRO A 85 -4.89 16.71 13.65
N LYS A 86 -4.82 17.76 14.48
CA LYS A 86 -4.51 17.68 15.91
C LYS A 86 -5.64 17.05 16.75
N GLY A 87 -6.84 16.89 16.19
CA GLY A 87 -7.96 16.23 16.86
C GLY A 87 -8.07 14.73 16.60
N ILE A 88 -7.17 14.16 15.79
CA ILE A 88 -7.23 12.76 15.36
C ILE A 88 -6.33 11.90 16.24
N SER A 89 -6.85 10.76 16.67
CA SER A 89 -6.16 9.73 17.46
C SER A 89 -6.16 8.40 16.71
N CYS A 90 -5.24 7.51 17.10
CA CYS A 90 -5.11 6.16 16.56
C CYS A 90 -5.58 5.15 17.61
N ILE A 91 -6.59 4.33 17.31
CA ILE A 91 -7.16 3.35 18.22
C ILE A 91 -7.20 1.98 17.55
N VAL A 92 -6.76 0.95 18.27
CA VAL A 92 -6.87 -0.44 17.84
C VAL A 92 -8.24 -1.00 18.21
N VAL A 93 -8.96 -1.55 17.23
CA VAL A 93 -10.24 -2.21 17.42
C VAL A 93 -10.11 -3.66 16.99
N GLU A 94 -10.49 -4.59 17.86
CA GLU A 94 -10.47 -6.02 17.55
C GLU A 94 -11.77 -6.44 16.86
N LYS A 95 -11.70 -7.39 15.94
CA LYS A 95 -12.88 -7.99 15.32
C LYS A 95 -13.72 -8.67 16.39
N GLY A 96 -15.02 -8.41 16.38
CA GLY A 96 -15.97 -8.94 17.36
C GLY A 96 -16.28 -7.99 18.52
N THR A 97 -15.61 -6.83 18.63
CA THR A 97 -16.04 -5.78 19.55
C THR A 97 -17.51 -5.38 19.26
N PRO A 98 -18.40 -5.38 20.25
CA PRO A 98 -19.79 -4.93 20.06
C PRO A 98 -19.86 -3.53 19.43
N GLY A 99 -20.79 -3.34 18.50
CA GLY A 99 -20.91 -2.09 17.73
C GLY A 99 -19.97 -1.99 16.51
N LEU A 100 -19.04 -2.94 16.32
CA LEU A 100 -18.28 -3.08 15.07
C LEU A 100 -19.03 -3.97 14.08
N SER A 101 -19.29 -3.46 12.87
CA SER A 101 -19.90 -4.22 11.79
C SER A 101 -19.26 -3.92 10.43
N PHE A 102 -19.62 -4.71 9.41
CA PHE A 102 -19.01 -4.63 8.08
C PHE A 102 -20.08 -4.51 6.99
N GLY A 103 -19.81 -3.65 6.02
CA GLY A 103 -20.64 -3.52 4.83
C GLY A 103 -20.49 -4.69 3.86
N LYS A 104 -21.15 -4.57 2.70
CA LYS A 104 -21.00 -5.52 1.59
C LYS A 104 -19.57 -5.54 1.06
N LYS A 105 -19.17 -6.66 0.45
CA LYS A 105 -17.91 -6.78 -0.30
C LYS A 105 -18.03 -6.01 -1.63
N GLU A 106 -17.17 -5.02 -1.82
CA GLU A 106 -17.16 -4.21 -3.04
C GLU A 106 -16.67 -5.01 -4.25
N LYS A 107 -17.35 -4.82 -5.39
CA LYS A 107 -16.90 -5.33 -6.69
C LYS A 107 -15.93 -4.32 -7.31
N LYS A 108 -14.72 -4.76 -7.65
CA LYS A 108 -13.63 -3.90 -8.09
C LYS A 108 -13.06 -4.37 -9.44
N VAL A 109 -12.36 -3.48 -10.12
CA VAL A 109 -11.66 -3.79 -11.39
C VAL A 109 -10.48 -4.74 -11.15
N GLY A 110 -9.67 -4.45 -10.14
CA GLY A 110 -8.50 -5.23 -9.71
C GLY A 110 -8.48 -5.40 -8.19
N TRP A 111 -7.40 -5.96 -7.66
CA TRP A 111 -7.23 -6.23 -6.22
C TRP A 111 -8.39 -7.09 -5.66
N ASN A 112 -8.79 -8.11 -6.40
CA ASN A 112 -9.98 -8.93 -6.07
C ASN A 112 -9.72 -9.96 -4.97
N SER A 113 -8.46 -10.37 -4.77
CA SER A 113 -8.06 -11.32 -3.73
C SER A 113 -8.26 -10.75 -2.32
N GLN A 114 -8.19 -9.43 -2.16
CA GLN A 114 -8.45 -8.76 -0.90
C GLN A 114 -9.91 -8.28 -0.83
N PRO A 115 -10.64 -8.60 0.25
CA PRO A 115 -11.96 -8.04 0.47
C PRO A 115 -11.82 -6.55 0.74
N THR A 116 -12.72 -5.77 0.16
CA THR A 116 -12.83 -4.34 0.41
C THR A 116 -14.26 -4.11 0.87
N ARG A 117 -14.43 -3.57 2.07
CA ARG A 117 -15.73 -3.33 2.70
C ARG A 117 -15.73 -1.98 3.39
N ALA A 118 -16.93 -1.47 3.67
CA ALA A 118 -17.07 -0.48 4.72
C ALA A 118 -16.85 -1.14 6.09
N VAL A 119 -16.23 -0.42 7.02
CA VAL A 119 -16.17 -0.78 8.45
C VAL A 119 -17.00 0.24 9.21
N ILE A 120 -17.96 -0.22 10.01
CA ILE A 120 -19.00 0.60 10.61
C ILE A 120 -18.88 0.48 12.13
N PHE A 121 -19.00 1.62 12.81
CA PHE A 121 -18.96 1.74 14.26
C PHE A 121 -20.26 2.40 14.73
N GLU A 122 -21.02 1.67 15.53
CA GLU A 122 -22.28 2.13 16.15
C GLU A 122 -22.17 1.88 17.65
N ASP A 123 -21.96 2.94 18.42
CA ASP A 123 -21.70 2.89 19.86
C ASP A 123 -20.65 1.82 20.25
N CYS A 124 -19.61 1.73 19.45
CA CYS A 124 -18.56 0.72 19.57
C CYS A 124 -17.62 1.08 20.74
N ALA A 125 -17.77 0.40 21.87
CA ALA A 125 -16.98 0.63 23.07
C ALA A 125 -15.61 -0.05 22.99
N VAL A 126 -14.54 0.73 23.07
CA VAL A 126 -13.15 0.26 22.94
C VAL A 126 -12.32 0.74 24.14
N PRO A 127 -11.54 -0.10 24.82
CA PRO A 127 -10.72 0.34 25.95
C PRO A 127 -9.76 1.47 25.59
N VAL A 128 -9.58 2.44 26.49
CA VAL A 128 -8.60 3.54 26.32
C VAL A 128 -7.18 2.99 26.15
N ALA A 129 -6.87 1.84 26.74
CA ALA A 129 -5.60 1.14 26.60
C ALA A 129 -5.27 0.72 25.15
N ASN A 130 -6.26 0.62 24.27
CA ASN A 130 -6.06 0.29 22.86
C ASN A 130 -5.59 1.49 22.01
N ARG A 131 -5.48 2.69 22.61
CA ARG A 131 -4.97 3.87 21.91
C ARG A 131 -3.47 3.73 21.66
N ILE A 132 -3.05 3.91 20.40
CA ILE A 132 -1.63 4.00 20.04
C ILE A 132 -1.20 5.46 20.14
N GLY A 133 -0.26 5.73 21.04
CA GLY A 133 0.21 7.07 21.34
C GLY A 133 -0.77 7.90 22.17
N ASN A 134 -0.56 9.21 22.20
CA ASN A 134 -1.42 10.16 22.90
C ASN A 134 -2.60 10.60 22.03
N GLU A 135 -3.62 11.17 22.66
CA GLU A 135 -4.70 11.83 21.92
C GLU A 135 -4.14 12.94 21.00
N GLY A 136 -4.68 13.04 19.80
CA GLY A 136 -4.25 14.03 18.81
C GLY A 136 -2.99 13.66 18.01
N GLN A 137 -2.36 12.52 18.29
CA GLN A 137 -1.19 12.03 17.55
C GLN A 137 -1.54 11.13 16.35
N GLY A 138 -2.81 10.78 16.15
CA GLY A 138 -3.23 9.82 15.12
C GLY A 138 -2.87 10.27 13.70
N PHE A 139 -3.04 11.55 13.37
CA PHE A 139 -2.66 12.03 12.03
C PHE A 139 -1.15 11.92 11.77
N LEU A 140 -0.32 12.21 12.78
CA LEU A 140 1.13 12.05 12.67
C LEU A 140 1.52 10.58 12.45
N ILE A 141 0.90 9.66 13.21
CA ILE A 141 1.09 8.22 13.06
C ILE A 141 0.71 7.77 11.65
N ALA A 142 -0.45 8.21 11.14
CA ALA A 142 -0.90 7.91 9.79
C ALA A 142 0.11 8.42 8.74
N MET A 143 0.54 9.67 8.84
CA MET A 143 1.49 10.26 7.86
C MET A 143 2.84 9.56 7.85
N LYS A 144 3.36 9.14 9.02
CA LYS A 144 4.59 8.33 9.08
C LYS A 144 4.39 6.98 8.39
N GLY A 145 3.25 6.33 8.61
CA GLY A 145 2.90 5.06 7.94
C GLY A 145 2.82 5.19 6.41
N LEU A 146 2.23 6.29 5.91
CA LEU A 146 2.07 6.52 4.46
C LEU A 146 3.41 6.62 3.71
N ASN A 147 4.50 7.08 4.34
CA ASN A 147 5.80 7.12 3.65
C ASN A 147 6.30 5.72 3.30
N GLY A 148 6.19 4.78 4.24
CA GLY A 148 6.46 3.36 3.97
C GLY A 148 5.44 2.76 2.99
N GLY A 149 4.16 3.10 3.13
CA GLY A 149 3.09 2.68 2.23
C GLY A 149 3.34 3.06 0.77
N ARG A 150 3.77 4.29 0.52
CA ARG A 150 4.14 4.82 -0.81
C ARG A 150 5.28 4.02 -1.47
N ILE A 151 6.33 3.67 -0.72
CA ILE A 151 7.41 2.82 -1.23
C ILE A 151 6.90 1.41 -1.54
N ASN A 152 6.09 0.85 -0.64
CA ASN A 152 5.58 -0.52 -0.79
C ASN A 152 4.64 -0.65 -1.99
N ILE A 153 3.72 0.29 -2.19
CA ILE A 153 2.80 0.26 -3.35
C ILE A 153 3.55 0.50 -4.67
N ALA A 154 4.57 1.35 -4.66
CA ALA A 154 5.46 1.52 -5.80
C ALA A 154 6.25 0.25 -6.11
N SER A 155 6.68 -0.49 -5.08
CA SER A 155 7.35 -1.78 -5.22
C SER A 155 6.41 -2.86 -5.79
N CYS A 156 5.13 -2.87 -5.42
CA CYS A 156 4.11 -3.73 -6.05
C CYS A 156 3.94 -3.41 -7.55
N SER A 157 3.87 -2.12 -7.90
CA SER A 157 3.87 -1.66 -9.30
C SER A 157 5.11 -2.16 -10.06
N LEU A 158 6.29 -2.04 -9.47
CA LEU A 158 7.54 -2.51 -10.06
C LEU A 158 7.53 -4.02 -10.33
N GLY A 159 7.00 -4.82 -9.40
CA GLY A 159 6.85 -6.26 -9.57
C GLY A 159 5.94 -6.63 -10.75
N ALA A 160 4.78 -5.99 -10.84
CA ALA A 160 3.83 -6.19 -11.95
C ALA A 160 4.43 -5.77 -13.31
N ALA A 161 5.11 -4.63 -13.37
CA ALA A 161 5.77 -4.15 -14.58
C ALA A 161 6.94 -5.06 -15.00
N HIS A 162 7.74 -5.54 -14.05
CA HIS A 162 8.82 -6.47 -14.33
C HIS A 162 8.30 -7.79 -14.91
N ALA A 163 7.29 -8.39 -14.28
CA ALA A 163 6.66 -9.60 -14.80
C ALA A 163 6.07 -9.37 -16.20
N SER A 164 5.45 -8.22 -16.44
CA SER A 164 4.91 -7.84 -17.74
C SER A 164 6.00 -7.74 -18.83
N VAL A 165 7.15 -7.14 -18.52
CA VAL A 165 8.30 -7.06 -19.45
C VAL A 165 8.82 -8.45 -19.80
N VAL A 166 9.00 -9.33 -18.81
CA VAL A 166 9.48 -10.71 -19.04
C VAL A 166 8.52 -11.48 -19.93
N LEU A 167 7.23 -11.49 -19.59
CA LEU A 167 6.20 -12.17 -20.38
C LEU A 167 6.14 -11.63 -21.82
N THR A 168 6.24 -10.31 -21.99
CA THR A 168 6.27 -9.69 -23.31
C THR A 168 7.52 -10.08 -24.09
N GLN A 169 8.70 -10.06 -23.48
CA GLN A 169 9.94 -10.49 -24.14
C GLN A 169 9.83 -11.93 -24.65
N ASP A 170 9.35 -12.85 -23.82
CA ASP A 170 9.16 -14.26 -24.21
C ASP A 170 8.12 -14.38 -25.33
N HIS A 171 6.99 -13.68 -25.22
CA HIS A 171 5.94 -13.68 -26.24
C HIS A 171 6.45 -13.20 -27.59
N LEU A 172 7.24 -12.12 -27.63
CA LEU A 172 7.76 -11.56 -28.87
C LEU A 172 8.73 -12.51 -29.58
N ASN A 173 9.52 -13.27 -28.82
CA ASN A 173 10.48 -14.23 -29.37
C ASN A 173 9.81 -15.50 -29.91
N VAL A 174 8.69 -15.92 -29.30
CA VAL A 174 7.99 -17.16 -29.67
C VAL A 174 6.90 -16.91 -30.74
N ARG A 175 6.12 -15.84 -30.59
CA ARG A 175 4.98 -15.58 -31.48
C ARG A 175 5.47 -15.10 -32.84
N LYS A 176 4.99 -15.75 -33.91
CA LYS A 176 5.27 -15.35 -35.29
C LYS A 176 4.07 -14.71 -35.97
N GLN A 177 4.29 -13.66 -36.75
CA GLN A 177 3.34 -13.05 -37.69
C GLN A 177 4.12 -12.51 -38.90
N PHE A 178 3.48 -12.53 -40.07
CA PHE A 178 4.14 -12.14 -41.33
C PHE A 178 5.45 -12.92 -41.57
N GLY A 179 5.45 -14.22 -41.26
CA GLY A 179 6.58 -15.13 -41.50
C GLY A 179 7.72 -15.10 -40.47
N GLU A 180 7.74 -14.14 -39.53
CA GLU A 180 8.85 -13.95 -38.59
C GLU A 180 8.38 -13.73 -37.15
N PRO A 181 9.25 -13.92 -36.13
CA PRO A 181 8.95 -13.54 -34.76
C PRO A 181 8.54 -12.08 -34.65
N LEU A 182 7.64 -11.76 -33.73
CA LEU A 182 7.27 -10.38 -33.44
C LEU A 182 8.48 -9.55 -32.98
N ALA A 183 9.48 -10.19 -32.35
CA ALA A 183 10.75 -9.59 -31.98
C ALA A 183 11.52 -8.98 -33.16
N SER A 184 11.27 -9.38 -34.41
CA SER A 184 11.91 -8.78 -35.59
C SER A 184 11.31 -7.42 -35.98
N LYS A 185 10.13 -7.05 -35.46
CA LYS A 185 9.45 -5.81 -35.82
C LYS A 185 10.04 -4.63 -35.04
N GLN A 186 10.72 -3.71 -35.72
CA GLN A 186 11.42 -2.57 -35.11
C GLN A 186 10.55 -1.77 -34.12
N TYR A 187 9.28 -1.52 -34.47
CA TYR A 187 8.36 -0.81 -33.57
C TYR A 187 8.19 -1.54 -32.21
N LEU A 188 8.12 -2.87 -32.21
CA LEU A 188 7.99 -3.68 -31.00
C LEU A 188 9.30 -3.70 -30.20
N GLN A 189 10.46 -3.68 -30.87
CA GLN A 189 11.76 -3.54 -30.21
C GLN A 189 11.88 -2.19 -29.50
N PHE A 190 11.47 -1.09 -30.15
CA PHE A 190 11.48 0.24 -29.53
C PHE A 190 10.57 0.31 -28.31
N LYS A 191 9.36 -0.27 -28.39
CA LYS A 191 8.47 -0.36 -27.22
C LYS A 191 9.07 -1.18 -26.08
N LEU A 192 9.73 -2.30 -26.37
CA LEU A 192 10.40 -3.08 -25.35
C LEU A 192 11.57 -2.31 -24.70
N ALA A 193 12.33 -1.56 -25.50
CA ALA A 193 13.41 -0.70 -24.99
C ALA A 193 12.89 0.42 -24.06
N ASP A 194 11.80 1.08 -24.44
CA ASP A 194 11.14 2.08 -23.60
C ASP A 194 10.67 1.47 -22.28
N MET A 195 10.01 0.30 -22.34
CA MET A 195 9.51 -0.41 -21.17
C MET A 195 10.64 -0.78 -20.21
N ALA A 196 11.75 -1.35 -20.73
CA ALA A 196 12.90 -1.73 -19.92
C ALA A 196 13.56 -0.52 -19.26
N THR A 197 13.72 0.59 -20.00
CA THR A 197 14.34 1.82 -19.49
C THR A 197 13.51 2.42 -18.35
N ARG A 198 12.20 2.55 -18.55
CA ARG A 198 11.26 3.07 -17.53
C ARG A 198 11.17 2.17 -16.31
N LEU A 199 11.28 0.85 -16.49
CA LEU A 199 11.33 -0.12 -15.40
C LEU A 199 12.59 0.07 -14.53
N VAL A 200 13.76 0.23 -15.15
CA VAL A 200 15.02 0.48 -14.44
C VAL A 200 14.97 1.80 -13.71
N ALA A 201 14.50 2.88 -14.35
CA ALA A 201 14.32 4.18 -13.71
C ALA A 201 13.39 4.09 -12.49
N SER A 202 12.25 3.40 -12.62
CA SER A 202 11.31 3.19 -11.51
C SER A 202 11.96 2.44 -10.35
N ARG A 203 12.74 1.39 -10.64
CA ARG A 203 13.47 0.62 -9.62
C ARG A 203 14.46 1.47 -8.85
N LEU A 204 15.21 2.33 -9.53
CA LEU A 204 16.19 3.23 -8.91
C LEU A 204 15.49 4.25 -8.01
N MET A 205 14.42 4.88 -8.49
CA MET A 205 13.61 5.84 -7.72
C MET A 205 13.06 5.23 -6.42
N ILE A 206 12.47 4.04 -6.52
CA ILE A 206 11.91 3.31 -5.36
C ILE A 206 13.00 2.98 -4.34
N ARG A 207 14.13 2.43 -4.79
CA ARG A 207 15.21 2.02 -3.89
C ARG A 207 15.91 3.22 -3.27
N SER A 208 16.09 4.31 -4.02
CA SER A 208 16.62 5.57 -3.50
C SER A 208 15.73 6.13 -2.39
N ALA A 209 14.41 6.16 -2.60
CA ALA A 209 13.47 6.59 -1.56
C ALA A 209 13.47 5.69 -0.33
N ALA A 210 13.59 4.36 -0.51
CA ALA A 210 13.69 3.42 0.59
C ALA A 210 14.97 3.63 1.43
N VAL A 211 16.11 3.84 0.77
CA VAL A 211 17.37 4.20 1.44
C VAL A 211 17.25 5.54 2.15
N ALA A 212 16.66 6.56 1.52
CA ALA A 212 16.47 7.84 2.19
C ALA A 212 15.59 7.73 3.44
N LEU A 213 14.52 6.94 3.38
CA LEU A 213 13.63 6.72 4.52
C LEU A 213 14.31 5.94 5.65
N GLN A 214 15.13 4.93 5.34
CA GLN A 214 15.83 4.14 6.36
C GLN A 214 16.94 4.96 7.07
N GLU A 215 17.53 5.91 6.36
CA GLU A 215 18.59 6.80 6.85
C GLU A 215 18.05 8.07 7.53
N GLU A 216 16.72 8.18 7.65
CA GLU A 216 16.04 9.34 8.24
C GLU A 216 16.44 10.68 7.59
N ARG A 217 16.74 10.65 6.28
CA ARG A 217 17.13 11.86 5.55
C ARG A 217 16.00 12.88 5.52
N GLU A 218 16.36 14.17 5.56
CA GLU A 218 15.40 15.28 5.54
C GLU A 218 14.52 15.28 4.27
N ASP A 219 15.07 14.86 3.14
CA ASP A 219 14.37 14.79 1.84
C ASP A 219 13.59 13.49 1.62
N ALA A 220 13.61 12.55 2.57
CA ALA A 220 13.01 11.22 2.42
C ALA A 220 11.51 11.28 2.09
N VAL A 221 10.77 12.20 2.71
CA VAL A 221 9.31 12.36 2.49
C VAL A 221 9.00 12.73 1.04
N VAL A 222 9.81 13.62 0.47
CA VAL A 222 9.66 14.08 -0.91
C VAL A 222 10.06 12.96 -1.87
N LEU A 223 11.19 12.29 -1.60
CA LEU A 223 11.64 11.15 -2.40
C LEU A 223 10.62 10.01 -2.42
N CYS A 224 9.97 9.70 -1.29
CA CYS A 224 8.87 8.73 -1.24
C CYS A 224 7.72 9.11 -2.16
N SER A 225 7.37 10.41 -2.19
CA SER A 225 6.29 10.94 -3.03
C SER A 225 6.66 10.91 -4.52
N MET A 226 7.88 11.30 -4.86
CA MET A 226 8.42 11.23 -6.23
C MET A 226 8.50 9.79 -6.75
N ALA A 227 9.01 8.86 -5.92
CA ALA A 227 9.10 7.46 -6.28
C ALA A 227 7.72 6.84 -6.51
N LYS A 228 6.74 7.10 -5.63
CA LYS A 228 5.38 6.60 -5.80
C LYS A 228 4.73 7.16 -7.05
N LEU A 229 4.82 8.49 -7.27
CA LEU A 229 4.28 9.13 -8.46
C LEU A 229 4.84 8.50 -9.73
N PHE A 230 6.17 8.54 -9.89
CA PHE A 230 6.85 8.09 -11.09
C PHE A 230 6.61 6.59 -11.33
N ALA A 231 6.88 5.76 -10.33
CA ALA A 231 6.79 4.32 -10.51
C ALA A 231 5.36 3.86 -10.78
N THR A 232 4.33 4.44 -10.15
CA THR A 232 2.95 4.00 -10.39
C THR A 232 2.43 4.42 -11.77
N ASP A 233 2.82 5.58 -12.29
CA ASP A 233 2.48 5.99 -13.67
C ASP A 233 3.22 5.12 -14.70
N GLU A 234 4.54 5.00 -14.56
CA GLU A 234 5.39 4.30 -15.52
C GLU A 234 5.14 2.79 -15.54
N CYS A 235 4.97 2.17 -14.37
CA CYS A 235 4.69 0.73 -14.29
C CYS A 235 3.31 0.38 -14.83
N PHE A 236 2.30 1.23 -14.63
CA PHE A 236 0.99 1.04 -15.26
C PHE A 236 1.11 1.12 -16.79
N ALA A 237 1.83 2.12 -17.32
CA ALA A 237 2.08 2.26 -18.75
C ALA A 237 2.79 1.03 -19.34
N ILE A 238 3.80 0.49 -18.64
CA ILE A 238 4.48 -0.75 -19.01
C ILE A 238 3.50 -1.93 -19.07
N CYS A 239 2.68 -2.13 -18.03
CA CYS A 239 1.70 -3.22 -18.01
C CYS A 239 0.70 -3.09 -19.17
N ASN A 240 0.23 -1.87 -19.46
CA ASN A 240 -0.73 -1.62 -20.53
C ASN A 240 -0.10 -1.84 -21.92
N GLN A 241 1.16 -1.43 -22.12
CA GLN A 241 1.90 -1.70 -23.34
C GLN A 241 2.17 -3.20 -23.51
N ALA A 242 2.47 -3.91 -22.42
CA ALA A 242 2.62 -5.36 -22.43
C ALA A 242 1.32 -6.06 -22.87
N LEU A 243 0.16 -5.60 -22.38
CA LEU A 243 -1.15 -6.09 -22.82
C LEU A 243 -1.30 -5.90 -24.34
N GLN A 244 -1.00 -4.71 -24.84
CA GLN A 244 -1.05 -4.42 -26.28
C GLN A 244 -0.12 -5.34 -27.10
N MET A 245 1.07 -5.64 -26.59
CA MET A 245 2.06 -6.49 -27.28
C MET A 245 1.70 -7.97 -27.29
N HIS A 246 0.76 -8.41 -26.45
CA HIS A 246 0.14 -9.74 -26.52
C HIS A 246 -1.09 -9.77 -27.45
N GLY A 247 -1.51 -8.62 -28.00
CA GLY A 247 -2.68 -8.51 -28.88
C GLY A 247 -3.96 -9.05 -28.22
N GLY A 248 -4.76 -9.80 -28.99
CA GLY A 248 -6.01 -10.40 -28.48
C GLY A 248 -5.81 -11.30 -27.26
N TYR A 249 -4.68 -12.02 -27.17
CA TYR A 249 -4.36 -12.86 -26.02
C TYR A 249 -4.18 -12.06 -24.73
N GLY A 250 -3.63 -10.85 -24.84
CA GLY A 250 -3.47 -9.95 -23.70
C GLY A 250 -4.80 -9.52 -23.07
N TYR A 251 -5.92 -9.69 -23.76
CA TYR A 251 -7.25 -9.37 -23.24
C TYR A 251 -7.94 -10.57 -22.57
N LEU A 252 -7.45 -11.79 -22.81
CA LEU A 252 -7.98 -13.01 -22.23
C LEU A 252 -7.50 -13.19 -20.79
N LYS A 253 -8.38 -13.74 -19.94
CA LYS A 253 -8.09 -14.00 -18.52
C LYS A 253 -7.06 -15.10 -18.30
N ASP A 254 -6.80 -15.92 -19.32
CA ASP A 254 -5.77 -16.97 -19.31
C ASP A 254 -4.35 -16.40 -19.29
N TYR A 255 -4.18 -15.11 -19.66
CA TYR A 255 -2.89 -14.42 -19.66
C TYR A 255 -2.79 -13.44 -18.49
N ALA A 256 -1.73 -13.59 -17.69
CA ALA A 256 -1.53 -12.81 -16.47
C ALA A 256 -1.40 -11.29 -16.70
N VAL A 257 -0.97 -10.86 -17.89
CA VAL A 257 -0.72 -9.44 -18.22
C VAL A 257 -1.94 -8.55 -17.96
N GLN A 258 -3.14 -9.07 -18.26
CA GLN A 258 -4.39 -8.34 -18.04
C GLN A 258 -4.66 -8.09 -16.56
N GLN A 259 -4.20 -8.99 -15.69
CA GLN A 259 -4.33 -8.82 -14.25
C GLN A 259 -3.36 -7.77 -13.75
N TYR A 260 -2.12 -7.77 -14.25
CA TYR A 260 -1.14 -6.73 -13.92
C TYR A 260 -1.62 -5.34 -14.31
N VAL A 261 -2.33 -5.18 -15.43
CA VAL A 261 -2.97 -3.91 -15.80
C VAL A 261 -4.05 -3.51 -14.79
N ARG A 262 -4.99 -4.42 -14.50
CA ARG A 262 -6.11 -4.14 -13.57
C ARG A 262 -5.62 -3.83 -12.16
N ASP A 263 -4.62 -4.58 -11.68
CA ASP A 263 -4.14 -4.48 -10.31
C ASP A 263 -3.18 -3.29 -10.14
N SER A 264 -2.34 -2.96 -11.13
CA SER A 264 -1.44 -1.79 -11.04
C SER A 264 -2.19 -0.45 -11.20
N ARG A 265 -3.33 -0.42 -11.90
CA ARG A 265 -4.13 0.80 -12.09
C ARG A 265 -4.50 1.49 -10.79
N VAL A 266 -4.86 0.72 -9.76
CA VAL A 266 -5.32 1.28 -8.48
C VAL A 266 -4.18 1.92 -7.68
N HIS A 267 -2.92 1.58 -7.98
CA HIS A 267 -1.76 2.13 -7.29
C HIS A 267 -1.57 3.63 -7.54
N GLN A 268 -2.07 4.15 -8.68
CA GLN A 268 -2.10 5.60 -8.95
C GLN A 268 -3.11 6.36 -8.07
N ILE A 269 -4.00 5.65 -7.37
CA ILE A 269 -5.10 6.21 -6.57
C ILE A 269 -4.81 6.10 -5.06
N LEU A 270 -4.31 4.94 -4.62
CA LEU A 270 -4.09 4.62 -3.20
C LEU A 270 -2.78 5.22 -2.67
N GLU A 271 -2.65 5.23 -1.33
CA GLU A 271 -1.51 5.81 -0.60
C GLU A 271 -1.29 7.32 -0.93
N GLY A 272 -2.40 7.99 -1.24
CA GLY A 272 -2.46 9.32 -1.83
C GLY A 272 -2.41 9.26 -3.36
N SER A 273 -3.38 9.88 -4.04
CA SER A 273 -3.41 9.88 -5.50
C SER A 273 -2.17 10.56 -6.09
N ASN A 274 -1.90 10.31 -7.37
CA ASN A 274 -0.74 10.94 -8.02
C ASN A 274 -0.86 12.48 -8.06
N GLU A 275 -2.06 13.05 -8.02
CA GLU A 275 -2.29 14.49 -7.85
C GLU A 275 -1.89 14.97 -6.45
N VAL A 276 -2.17 14.18 -5.41
CA VAL A 276 -1.68 14.45 -4.05
C VAL A 276 -0.16 14.37 -4.01
N MET A 277 0.46 13.41 -4.71
CA MET A 277 1.93 13.36 -4.80
C MET A 277 2.50 14.62 -5.46
N ARG A 278 1.92 15.06 -6.58
CA ARG A 278 2.31 16.30 -7.26
C ARG A 278 2.19 17.51 -6.32
N MET A 279 1.09 17.60 -5.56
CA MET A 279 0.89 18.66 -4.57
C MET A 279 1.96 18.64 -3.46
N LEU A 280 2.32 17.46 -2.94
CA LEU A 280 3.35 17.35 -1.90
C LEU A 280 4.73 17.72 -2.43
N ILE A 281 5.08 17.26 -3.63
CA ILE A 281 6.35 17.56 -4.29
C ILE A 281 6.44 19.06 -4.57
N SER A 282 5.42 19.66 -5.19
CA SER A 282 5.44 21.09 -5.53
C SER A 282 5.50 21.98 -4.29
N ARG A 283 4.77 21.64 -3.22
CA ARG A 283 4.85 22.37 -1.96
C ARG A 283 6.21 22.28 -1.29
N SER A 284 6.94 21.19 -1.47
CA SER A 284 8.29 21.09 -0.93
C SER A 284 9.26 21.96 -1.72
N LEU A 285 9.23 21.87 -3.05
CA LEU A 285 10.14 22.62 -3.93
C LEU A 285 9.93 24.14 -3.87
N LEU A 286 8.71 24.60 -3.58
CA LEU A 286 8.39 26.03 -3.47
C LEU A 286 8.64 26.63 -2.07
N LYS A 287 9.02 25.82 -1.09
CA LYS A 287 9.40 26.29 0.25
C LYS A 287 10.90 26.51 0.39
N GLU A 288 11.68 26.03 -0.56
CA GLU A 288 13.12 26.29 -0.70
C GLU A 288 13.37 27.71 -1.22
#